data_AF-A0A357CCL5-F1
#
_entry.id   AF-A0A357CCL5-F1
#
_cell.length_a   1.000
_cell.length_b   1.000
_cell.length_c   1.000
_cell.angle_alpha   90.00
_cell.angle_beta   90.00
_cell.angle_gamma   90.00
#
_symmetry.space_group_name_H-M   'P 1'
#
loop_
_entity.id
_entity.type
_entity.pdbx_description
1 polymer ?
#
loop_
_entity_poly.entity_id
_entity_poly.type
_entity_poly.pdbx_seq_one_letter_code
_entity_poly.pdbx_strand_id
1 'polypeptide(L)'
;MKWQLEQLYASDNAWEAEFSAVKEMGARMAKFQGRLAESADTFYQAMVLQDSIREKLARVFTYAKMRKDEDNANSHYQILTDRAQALIVEISSAGSYLTPELLNIPEETLARFFTEEPKLELYRHFIMELVRRKAHTLSANEERIMAMSGEVTGAPQNIFTMINNADLKFPSIKDEDGNEVELTKGRYIQFVESRDRRVRRDAFETLYGTYNKQRNTLATCLMSSVKKDVFTSRARHYATSRAYFLDENNIPEAVYDRLIEAVHDHNPLMHRYVRLRKEALGYDDLHMYDIYTPIIKGVDIKVPFREAKETVAAGLAPLGQDYVKVLREGMEGGWIDVLENQGKTSGAYSWGAYPGPPFVLLNYNESLDNMFTLAHEMGHSLHTWHSFKHQPHVYSGYSIFLAEVASTLNECLLLDHLLKKTTDKAMRLFLLNHYLEQFRGTVFRQTMFAEFEKIVHYKVEAGEALGA
;
A
#
# COMPACT_ATOMS: atom_id res chain seq x y z
N MET A 1 15.37 1.39 21.61
CA MET A 1 15.17 0.98 20.20
C MET A 1 13.76 1.37 19.77
N LYS A 2 13.40 2.64 19.98
CA LYS A 2 12.14 3.24 19.52
C LYS A 2 12.51 4.37 18.57
N TRP A 3 11.60 4.70 17.65
CA TRP A 3 11.72 5.91 16.86
C TRP A 3 11.62 7.17 17.74
N GLN A 4 11.94 8.34 17.18
CA GLN A 4 11.90 9.63 17.86
C GLN A 4 10.87 10.54 17.20
N LEU A 5 9.58 10.29 17.48
CA LEU A 5 8.47 11.09 16.94
C LEU A 5 8.46 12.54 17.43
N GLU A 6 9.29 12.86 18.43
CA GLU A 6 9.55 14.22 18.89
C GLU A 6 10.11 15.12 17.77
N GLN A 7 10.67 14.52 16.71
CA GLN A 7 11.09 15.22 15.50
C GLN A 7 9.89 15.77 14.69
N LEU A 8 8.67 15.23 14.86
CA LEU A 8 7.44 15.81 14.33
C LEU A 8 6.82 16.82 15.29
N TYR A 9 6.66 16.47 16.57
CA TYR A 9 6.22 17.40 17.61
C TYR A 9 6.94 17.11 18.91
N ALA A 10 7.61 18.13 19.45
CA ALA A 10 8.39 18.00 20.69
C ALA A 10 7.54 17.59 21.91
N SER A 11 6.22 17.79 21.85
CA SER A 11 5.26 17.37 22.88
C SER A 11 3.84 17.34 22.33
N ASP A 12 2.94 16.67 23.05
CA ASP A 12 1.50 16.69 22.76
C ASP A 12 0.90 18.11 22.85
N ASN A 13 1.48 19.00 23.66
CA ASN A 13 1.07 20.42 23.68
C ASN A 13 1.41 21.13 22.37
N ALA A 14 2.55 20.81 21.75
CA ALA A 14 2.91 21.36 20.45
C ALA A 14 1.99 20.81 19.35
N TRP A 15 1.61 19.53 19.45
CA TRP A 15 0.60 18.92 18.58
C TRP A 15 -0.77 19.61 18.74
N GLU A 16 -1.21 19.87 19.97
CA GLU A 16 -2.50 20.50 20.28
C GLU A 16 -2.58 21.94 19.73
N ALA A 17 -1.47 22.66 19.81
CA ALA A 17 -1.35 24.00 19.23
C ALA A 17 -1.50 23.97 17.70
N GLU A 18 -0.83 23.05 17.01
CA GLU A 18 -0.96 22.90 15.55
C GLU A 18 -2.38 22.42 15.17
N PHE A 19 -2.94 21.45 15.90
CA PHE A 19 -4.32 20.99 15.70
C PHE A 19 -5.32 22.16 15.71
N SER A 20 -5.21 23.03 16.72
CA SER A 20 -6.07 24.20 16.86
C SER A 20 -5.85 25.21 15.74
N ALA A 21 -4.59 25.49 15.38
CA ALA A 21 -4.25 26.40 14.29
C ALA A 21 -4.78 25.91 12.93
N VAL A 22 -4.66 24.61 12.64
CA VAL A 22 -5.16 24.00 11.40
C VAL A 22 -6.69 24.07 11.33
N LYS A 23 -7.38 23.89 12.47
CA LYS A 23 -8.82 24.07 12.54
C LYS A 23 -9.24 25.50 12.17
N GLU A 24 -8.55 26.50 12.70
CA GLU A 24 -8.80 27.90 12.35
C GLU A 24 -8.49 28.20 10.87
N MET A 25 -7.41 27.61 10.33
CA MET A 25 -7.10 27.70 8.90
C MET A 25 -8.21 27.10 8.03
N GLY A 26 -8.73 25.93 8.42
CA GLY A 26 -9.87 25.28 7.77
C GLY A 26 -11.10 26.19 7.68
N ALA A 27 -11.43 26.89 8.77
CA ALA A 27 -12.55 27.84 8.78
C ALA A 27 -12.36 29.00 7.78
N ARG A 28 -11.10 29.39 7.48
CA ARG A 28 -10.81 30.43 6.48
C ARG A 28 -11.08 29.98 5.04
N MET A 29 -11.20 28.69 4.78
CA MET A 29 -11.52 28.18 3.43
C MET A 29 -12.86 28.73 2.93
N ALA A 30 -13.85 28.95 3.79
CA ALA A 30 -15.15 29.51 3.39
C ALA A 30 -15.05 30.88 2.68
N LYS A 31 -13.96 31.64 2.90
CA LYS A 31 -13.75 32.98 2.29
C LYS A 31 -13.51 32.95 0.78
N PHE A 32 -13.13 31.79 0.23
CA PHE A 32 -12.84 31.62 -1.21
C PHE A 32 -13.99 30.98 -1.99
N GLN A 33 -15.05 30.54 -1.31
CA GLN A 33 -16.20 29.90 -1.94
C GLN A 33 -16.94 30.88 -2.87
N GLY A 34 -17.13 30.46 -4.11
CA GLY A 34 -17.71 31.24 -5.20
C GLY A 34 -16.75 32.25 -5.83
N ARG A 35 -15.48 32.29 -5.40
CA ARG A 35 -14.55 33.40 -5.69
C ARG A 35 -13.29 32.96 -6.44
N LEU A 36 -13.11 31.66 -6.69
CA LEU A 36 -11.90 31.14 -7.34
C LEU A 36 -11.66 31.74 -8.75
N ALA A 37 -12.71 32.15 -9.44
CA ALA A 37 -12.64 32.75 -10.77
C ALA A 37 -12.52 34.29 -10.76
N GLU A 38 -12.52 34.97 -9.60
CA GLU A 38 -12.50 36.43 -9.52
C GLU A 38 -11.20 37.05 -10.04
N SER A 39 -10.06 36.46 -9.68
CA SER A 39 -8.72 36.94 -10.07
C SER A 39 -7.65 35.88 -9.85
N ALA A 40 -6.50 36.04 -10.54
CA ALA A 40 -5.34 35.16 -10.38
C ALA A 40 -4.82 35.14 -8.92
N ASP A 41 -4.81 36.30 -8.25
CA ASP A 41 -4.40 36.42 -6.84
C ASP A 41 -5.34 35.67 -5.90
N THR A 42 -6.65 35.80 -6.07
CA THR A 42 -7.64 35.08 -5.23
C THR A 42 -7.50 33.56 -5.42
N PHE A 43 -7.31 33.10 -6.66
CA PHE A 43 -7.09 31.69 -6.95
C PHE A 43 -5.79 31.18 -6.33
N TYR A 44 -4.69 31.93 -6.47
CA TYR A 44 -3.40 31.60 -5.88
C TYR A 44 -3.46 31.50 -4.35
N GLN A 45 -4.09 32.46 -3.68
CA GLN A 45 -4.26 32.45 -2.23
C GLN A 45 -5.07 31.24 -1.75
N ALA A 46 -6.08 30.81 -2.52
CA ALA A 46 -6.84 29.60 -2.22
C ALA A 46 -5.96 28.33 -2.33
N MET A 47 -5.14 28.22 -3.38
CA MET A 47 -4.21 27.10 -3.57
C MET A 47 -3.17 27.02 -2.46
N VAL A 48 -2.56 28.16 -2.09
CA VAL A 48 -1.60 28.23 -0.98
C VAL A 48 -2.23 27.83 0.35
N LEU A 49 -3.45 28.30 0.64
CA LEU A 49 -4.15 27.93 1.87
C LEU A 49 -4.46 26.43 1.89
N GLN A 50 -4.96 25.89 0.79
CA GLN A 50 -5.26 24.46 0.68
C GLN A 50 -4.01 23.60 0.87
N ASP A 51 -2.91 23.97 0.22
CA ASP A 51 -1.62 23.27 0.30
C ASP A 51 -1.08 23.27 1.74
N SER A 52 -1.10 24.44 2.40
CA SER A 52 -0.66 24.58 3.79
C SER A 52 -1.54 23.82 4.79
N ILE A 53 -2.85 23.79 4.58
CA ILE A 53 -3.77 23.00 5.40
C ILE A 53 -3.47 21.51 5.25
N ARG A 54 -3.29 21.02 4.02
CA ARG A 54 -2.99 19.61 3.74
C ARG A 54 -1.68 19.17 4.38
N GLU A 55 -0.64 20.00 4.28
CA GLU A 55 0.67 19.76 4.90
C GLU A 55 0.53 19.53 6.41
N LYS A 56 -0.12 20.47 7.09
CA LYS A 56 -0.25 20.46 8.55
C LYS A 56 -1.21 19.37 9.03
N LEU A 57 -2.30 19.11 8.31
CA LEU A 57 -3.22 18.00 8.60
C LEU A 57 -2.50 16.65 8.53
N ALA A 58 -1.71 16.42 7.47
CA ALA A 58 -0.94 15.19 7.32
C ALA A 58 0.01 15.00 8.52
N ARG A 59 0.68 16.06 8.96
CA ARG A 59 1.58 16.04 10.12
C ARG A 59 0.86 15.76 11.44
N VAL A 60 -0.25 16.45 11.71
CA VAL A 60 -1.10 16.24 12.90
C VAL A 60 -1.57 14.78 12.96
N PHE A 61 -2.07 14.24 11.85
CA PHE A 61 -2.54 12.86 11.80
C PHE A 61 -1.40 11.85 11.98
N THR A 62 -0.29 12.04 11.25
CA THR A 62 0.85 11.12 11.27
C THR A 62 1.43 10.96 12.67
N TYR A 63 1.64 12.05 13.42
CA TYR A 63 2.13 11.96 14.79
C TYR A 63 1.18 11.15 15.69
N ALA A 64 -0.11 11.47 15.70
CA ALA A 64 -1.08 10.81 16.56
C ALA A 64 -1.22 9.32 16.21
N LYS A 65 -1.30 9.01 14.91
CA LYS A 65 -1.42 7.63 14.41
C LYS A 65 -0.19 6.79 14.76
N MET A 66 1.01 7.32 14.54
CA MET A 66 2.23 6.59 14.86
C MET A 66 2.42 6.39 16.36
N ARG A 67 2.08 7.38 17.18
CA ARG A 67 2.05 7.20 18.65
C ARG A 67 1.07 6.12 19.09
N LYS A 68 -0.11 6.05 18.46
CA LYS A 68 -1.07 4.96 18.68
C LYS A 68 -0.49 3.61 18.24
N ASP A 69 0.28 3.56 17.16
CA ASP A 69 0.87 2.30 16.67
C ASP A 69 1.96 1.74 17.58
N GLU A 70 2.55 2.55 18.45
CA GLU A 70 3.45 2.06 19.51
C GLU A 70 2.72 1.17 20.54
N ASP A 71 1.45 1.48 20.81
CA ASP A 71 0.55 0.72 21.69
C ASP A 71 -0.93 1.07 21.38
N ASN A 72 -1.61 0.20 20.65
CA ASN A 72 -3.01 0.36 20.25
C ASN A 72 -3.98 0.31 21.43
N ALA A 73 -3.58 -0.10 22.63
CA ALA A 73 -4.42 -0.06 23.83
C ALA A 73 -4.35 1.29 24.55
N ASN A 74 -3.46 2.19 24.15
CA ASN A 74 -3.31 3.50 24.77
C ASN A 74 -4.45 4.45 24.36
N SER A 75 -5.41 4.65 25.27
CA SER A 75 -6.60 5.48 25.04
C SER A 75 -6.29 6.95 24.71
N HIS A 76 -5.19 7.50 25.23
CA HIS A 76 -4.80 8.88 24.94
C HIS A 76 -4.51 9.08 23.46
N TYR A 77 -3.68 8.22 22.84
CA TYR A 77 -3.34 8.32 21.42
C TYR A 77 -4.44 7.80 20.49
N GLN A 78 -5.33 6.92 20.96
CA GLN A 78 -6.60 6.64 20.28
C GLN A 78 -7.41 7.93 20.10
N ILE A 79 -7.63 8.67 21.20
CA ILE A 79 -8.39 9.93 21.19
C ILE A 79 -7.71 10.96 20.27
N LEU A 80 -6.39 11.14 20.33
CA LEU A 80 -5.71 12.09 19.44
C LEU A 80 -5.85 11.70 17.96
N THR A 81 -5.76 10.41 17.65
CA THR A 81 -5.95 9.90 16.28
C THR A 81 -7.38 10.16 15.80
N ASP A 82 -8.38 9.87 16.63
CA ASP A 82 -9.79 10.08 16.29
C ASP A 82 -10.10 11.57 16.10
N ARG A 83 -9.52 12.44 16.93
CA ARG A 83 -9.61 13.91 16.78
C ARG A 83 -8.98 14.38 15.47
N ALA A 84 -7.79 13.91 15.13
CA ALA A 84 -7.13 14.25 13.87
C ALA A 84 -7.97 13.79 12.66
N GLN A 85 -8.53 12.58 12.73
CA GLN A 85 -9.39 12.04 11.69
C GLN A 85 -10.68 12.86 11.53
N ALA A 86 -11.32 13.25 12.63
CA ALA A 86 -12.49 14.13 12.62
C ALA A 86 -12.17 15.51 12.01
N LEU A 87 -11.00 16.08 12.33
CA LEU A 87 -10.55 17.34 11.75
C LEU A 87 -10.32 17.25 10.23
N ILE A 88 -9.73 16.14 9.76
CA ILE A 88 -9.59 15.88 8.31
C ILE A 88 -10.96 15.89 7.63
N VAL A 89 -11.97 15.25 8.23
CA VAL A 89 -13.34 15.20 7.69
C VAL A 89 -13.99 16.59 7.70
N GLU A 90 -13.89 17.32 8.81
CA GLU A 90 -14.44 18.68 8.95
C GLU A 90 -13.88 19.61 7.86
N ILE A 91 -12.55 19.64 7.70
CA ILE A 91 -11.88 20.51 6.72
C ILE A 91 -12.12 20.05 5.29
N SER A 92 -12.13 18.73 5.01
CA SER A 92 -12.45 18.21 3.68
C SER A 92 -13.87 18.60 3.25
N SER A 93 -14.82 18.60 4.19
CA SER A 93 -16.18 19.09 3.95
C SER A 93 -16.20 20.59 3.64
N ALA A 94 -15.51 21.41 4.44
CA ALA A 94 -15.41 22.86 4.23
C ALA A 94 -14.74 23.23 2.89
N GLY A 95 -13.79 22.42 2.42
CA GLY A 95 -13.08 22.60 1.17
C GLY A 95 -13.70 21.89 -0.05
N SER A 96 -14.83 21.21 0.11
CA SER A 96 -15.41 20.35 -0.94
C SER A 96 -15.82 21.11 -2.22
N TYR A 97 -16.05 22.43 -2.12
CA TYR A 97 -16.38 23.29 -3.26
C TYR A 97 -15.17 23.59 -4.16
N LEU A 98 -13.93 23.44 -3.66
CA LEU A 98 -12.71 23.90 -4.37
C LEU A 98 -12.54 23.22 -5.72
N THR A 99 -12.64 21.89 -5.76
CA THR A 99 -12.46 21.12 -7.00
C THR A 99 -13.57 21.44 -8.02
N PRO A 100 -14.87 21.38 -7.68
CA PRO A 100 -15.92 21.79 -8.60
C PRO A 100 -15.79 23.23 -9.13
N GLU A 101 -15.45 24.19 -8.26
CA GLU A 101 -15.28 25.58 -8.68
C GLU A 101 -14.08 25.75 -9.61
N LEU A 102 -12.93 25.11 -9.31
CA LEU A 102 -11.75 25.10 -10.18
C LEU A 102 -12.09 24.54 -11.56
N LEU A 103 -12.81 23.41 -11.62
CA LEU A 103 -13.18 22.77 -12.89
C LEU A 103 -14.17 23.61 -13.71
N ASN A 104 -14.92 24.50 -13.07
CA ASN A 104 -15.82 25.44 -13.73
C ASN A 104 -15.12 26.70 -14.25
N ILE A 105 -13.86 26.95 -13.89
CA ILE A 105 -13.09 28.06 -14.46
C ILE A 105 -12.83 27.76 -15.95
N PRO A 106 -13.16 28.69 -16.88
CA PRO A 106 -12.85 28.52 -18.30
C PRO A 106 -11.34 28.34 -18.52
N GLU A 107 -10.95 27.50 -19.48
CA GLU A 107 -9.53 27.23 -19.77
C GLU A 107 -8.76 28.50 -20.15
N GLU A 108 -9.38 29.42 -20.89
CA GLU A 108 -8.81 30.73 -21.23
C GLU A 108 -8.53 31.58 -19.98
N THR A 109 -9.42 31.52 -18.98
CA THR A 109 -9.26 32.21 -17.69
C THR A 109 -8.12 31.59 -16.88
N LEU A 110 -8.04 30.25 -16.83
CA LEU A 110 -6.91 29.57 -16.18
C LEU A 110 -5.58 29.92 -16.84
N ALA A 111 -5.52 29.91 -18.18
CA ALA A 111 -4.34 30.31 -18.94
C ALA A 111 -3.91 31.75 -18.63
N ARG A 112 -4.88 32.67 -18.55
CA ARG A 112 -4.63 34.05 -18.11
C ARG A 112 -4.11 34.11 -16.67
N PHE A 113 -4.70 33.37 -15.73
CA PHE A 113 -4.25 33.37 -14.33
C PHE A 113 -2.79 32.92 -14.18
N PHE A 114 -2.36 31.90 -14.91
CA PHE A 114 -0.95 31.49 -14.92
C PHE A 114 -0.01 32.58 -15.45
N THR A 115 -0.51 33.47 -16.32
CA THR A 115 0.27 34.59 -16.88
C THR A 115 0.30 35.78 -15.90
N GLU A 116 -0.82 36.07 -15.25
CA GLU A 116 -0.98 37.20 -14.32
C GLU A 116 -0.32 36.95 -12.95
N GLU A 117 -0.34 35.71 -12.46
CA GLU A 117 0.32 35.31 -11.21
C GLU A 117 1.30 34.15 -11.47
N PRO A 118 2.57 34.45 -11.81
CA PRO A 118 3.57 33.44 -12.12
C PRO A 118 3.82 32.43 -10.99
N LYS A 119 3.50 32.73 -9.73
CA LYS A 119 3.62 31.76 -8.62
C LYS A 119 2.64 30.60 -8.73
N LEU A 120 1.56 30.73 -9.50
CA LEU A 120 0.65 29.62 -9.81
C LEU A 120 1.32 28.51 -10.59
N GLU A 121 2.48 28.77 -11.23
CA GLU A 121 3.24 27.76 -11.95
C GLU A 121 3.59 26.56 -11.05
N LEU A 122 3.83 26.81 -9.76
CA LEU A 122 4.02 25.77 -8.75
C LEU A 122 2.87 24.75 -8.75
N TYR A 123 1.63 25.21 -8.94
CA TYR A 123 0.44 24.37 -8.87
C TYR A 123 -0.06 23.90 -10.24
N ARG A 124 0.62 24.26 -11.34
CA ARG A 124 0.15 23.96 -12.70
C ARG A 124 -0.12 22.48 -12.91
N HIS A 125 0.83 21.60 -12.56
CA HIS A 125 0.65 20.17 -12.78
C HIS A 125 -0.57 19.63 -12.00
N PHE A 126 -0.69 19.97 -10.71
CA PHE A 126 -1.86 19.62 -9.90
C PHE A 126 -3.18 20.09 -10.53
N ILE A 127 -3.25 21.35 -10.97
CA ILE A 127 -4.44 21.93 -11.59
C ILE A 127 -4.77 21.21 -12.91
N MET A 128 -3.76 20.97 -13.75
CA MET A 128 -3.97 20.36 -15.06
C MET A 128 -4.38 18.89 -14.95
N GLU A 129 -3.94 18.16 -13.92
CA GLU A 129 -4.44 16.80 -13.65
C GLU A 129 -5.91 16.79 -13.26
N LEU A 130 -6.39 17.80 -12.52
CA LEU A 130 -7.83 17.95 -12.27
C LEU A 130 -8.58 18.26 -13.57
N VAL A 131 -8.08 19.20 -14.38
CA VAL A 131 -8.68 19.58 -15.67
C VAL A 131 -8.74 18.39 -16.63
N ARG A 132 -7.68 17.56 -16.69
CA ARG A 132 -7.64 16.33 -17.50
C ARG A 132 -8.83 15.40 -17.21
N ARG A 133 -9.28 15.35 -15.95
CA ARG A 133 -10.39 14.52 -15.47
C ARG A 133 -11.75 15.23 -15.50
N LYS A 134 -11.81 16.48 -15.99
CA LYS A 134 -13.05 17.27 -16.09
C LYS A 134 -14.13 16.56 -16.89
N ALA A 135 -13.77 15.89 -17.99
CA ALA A 135 -14.70 15.12 -18.82
C ALA A 135 -15.36 13.93 -18.08
N HIS A 136 -14.80 13.54 -16.93
CA HIS A 136 -15.23 12.44 -16.08
C HIS A 136 -15.79 12.90 -14.73
N THR A 137 -15.90 14.22 -14.54
CA THR A 137 -16.49 14.84 -13.36
C THR A 137 -17.97 15.09 -13.60
N LEU A 138 -18.81 14.67 -12.66
CA LEU A 138 -20.26 14.76 -12.82
C LEU A 138 -20.81 16.11 -12.39
N SER A 139 -22.08 16.38 -12.71
CA SER A 139 -22.77 17.53 -12.14
C SER A 139 -22.91 17.39 -10.61
N ALA A 140 -23.11 18.51 -9.90
CA ALA A 140 -23.28 18.48 -8.44
C ALA A 140 -24.42 17.54 -7.98
N ASN A 141 -25.51 17.45 -8.74
CA ASN A 141 -26.62 16.55 -8.43
C ASN A 141 -26.24 15.07 -8.62
N GLU A 142 -25.48 14.76 -9.66
CA GLU A 142 -25.00 13.41 -9.94
C GLU A 142 -23.91 12.99 -8.94
N GLU A 143 -22.96 13.86 -8.60
CA GLU A 143 -21.97 13.59 -7.55
C GLU A 143 -22.67 13.35 -6.20
N ARG A 144 -23.74 14.08 -5.88
CA ARG A 144 -24.56 13.83 -4.68
C ARG A 144 -25.21 12.45 -4.73
N ILE A 145 -25.75 12.02 -5.87
CA ILE A 145 -26.31 10.68 -6.05
C ILE A 145 -25.22 9.61 -5.89
N MET A 146 -24.05 9.81 -6.50
CA MET A 146 -22.91 8.91 -6.37
C MET A 146 -22.48 8.78 -4.91
N ALA A 147 -22.37 9.90 -4.18
CA ALA A 147 -22.06 9.91 -2.75
C ALA A 147 -23.12 9.17 -1.92
N MET A 148 -24.41 9.41 -2.16
CA MET A 148 -25.50 8.69 -1.50
C MET A 148 -25.52 7.19 -1.81
N SER A 149 -25.03 6.79 -2.99
CA SER A 149 -24.90 5.38 -3.33
C SER A 149 -23.74 4.68 -2.62
N GLY A 150 -22.86 5.42 -1.92
CA GLY A 150 -21.65 4.91 -1.30
C GLY A 150 -21.88 3.76 -0.31
N GLU A 151 -22.91 3.84 0.52
CA GLU A 151 -23.25 2.76 1.47
C GLU A 151 -23.70 1.48 0.76
N VAL A 152 -24.57 1.64 -0.25
CA VAL A 152 -25.09 0.52 -1.05
C VAL A 152 -23.98 -0.13 -1.86
N THR A 153 -23.13 0.68 -2.49
CA THR A 153 -22.01 0.23 -3.31
C THR A 153 -20.85 -0.31 -2.48
N GLY A 154 -20.69 0.11 -1.22
CA GLY A 154 -19.71 -0.44 -0.28
C GLY A 154 -20.12 -1.78 0.35
N ALA A 155 -21.42 -2.10 0.35
CA ALA A 155 -21.95 -3.29 1.00
C ALA A 155 -21.27 -4.62 0.60
N PRO A 156 -20.94 -4.90 -0.68
CA PRO A 156 -20.30 -6.17 -1.07
C PRO A 156 -18.96 -6.43 -0.37
N GLN A 157 -18.12 -5.39 -0.21
CA GLN A 157 -16.85 -5.50 0.49
C GLN A 157 -17.05 -5.71 2.00
N ASN A 158 -18.01 -5.01 2.60
CA ASN A 158 -18.33 -5.15 4.02
C ASN A 158 -18.87 -6.55 4.33
N ILE A 159 -19.80 -7.06 3.51
CA ILE A 159 -20.35 -8.41 3.63
C ILE A 159 -19.25 -9.45 3.47
N PHE A 160 -18.40 -9.32 2.44
CA PHE A 160 -17.24 -10.21 2.28
C PHE A 160 -16.36 -10.17 3.53
N THR A 161 -16.05 -8.98 4.06
CA THR A 161 -15.20 -8.83 5.25
C THR A 161 -15.79 -9.52 6.47
N MET A 162 -17.09 -9.36 6.74
CA MET A 162 -17.76 -10.02 7.87
C MET A 162 -17.77 -11.54 7.72
N ILE A 163 -18.19 -12.05 6.56
CA ILE A 163 -18.17 -13.48 6.28
C ILE A 163 -16.76 -14.03 6.45
N ASN A 164 -15.80 -13.39 5.77
CA ASN A 164 -14.43 -13.84 5.68
C ASN A 164 -13.75 -13.83 7.06
N ASN A 165 -13.83 -12.73 7.81
CA ASN A 165 -13.01 -12.51 9.00
C ASN A 165 -13.71 -12.82 10.33
N ALA A 166 -15.04 -12.76 10.38
CA ALA A 166 -15.79 -12.99 11.62
C ALA A 166 -16.54 -14.34 11.62
N ASP A 167 -17.30 -14.61 10.56
CA ASP A 167 -18.29 -15.69 10.57
C ASP A 167 -17.73 -17.05 10.15
N LEU A 168 -16.83 -17.09 9.16
CA LEU A 168 -16.21 -18.34 8.72
C LEU A 168 -15.45 -19.01 9.87
N LYS A 169 -15.89 -20.22 10.23
CA LYS A 169 -15.19 -21.12 11.14
C LYS A 169 -14.62 -22.29 10.35
N PHE A 170 -13.33 -22.55 10.54
CA PHE A 170 -12.66 -23.65 9.88
C PHE A 170 -12.63 -24.86 10.82
N PRO A 171 -12.85 -26.08 10.30
CA PRO A 171 -12.65 -27.30 11.07
C PRO A 171 -11.22 -27.43 11.62
N SER A 172 -11.05 -28.21 12.67
CA SER A 172 -9.73 -28.60 13.19
C SER A 172 -9.00 -29.55 12.23
N ILE A 173 -7.67 -29.51 12.29
CA ILE A 173 -6.78 -30.48 11.65
C ILE A 173 -5.88 -31.14 12.70
N LYS A 174 -5.15 -32.19 12.31
CA LYS A 174 -4.07 -32.73 13.15
C LYS A 174 -2.74 -32.09 12.79
N ASP A 175 -2.04 -31.51 13.77
CA ASP A 175 -0.69 -30.96 13.60
C ASP A 175 0.38 -32.05 13.41
N GLU A 176 1.66 -31.67 13.36
CA GLU A 176 2.80 -32.59 13.20
C GLU A 176 2.93 -33.59 14.37
N ASP A 177 2.45 -33.23 15.56
CA ASP A 177 2.47 -34.06 16.78
C ASP A 177 1.20 -34.90 16.96
N GLY A 178 0.23 -34.75 16.05
CA GLY A 178 -1.05 -35.46 16.06
C GLY A 178 -2.12 -34.84 16.95
N ASN A 179 -1.88 -33.65 17.50
CA ASN A 179 -2.85 -32.92 18.30
C ASN A 179 -3.92 -32.30 17.41
N GLU A 180 -5.15 -32.26 17.90
CA GLU A 180 -6.24 -31.56 17.23
C GLU A 180 -6.11 -30.05 17.46
N VAL A 181 -5.91 -29.30 16.37
CA VAL A 181 -5.72 -27.86 16.39
C VAL A 181 -6.73 -27.18 15.49
N GLU A 182 -7.38 -26.14 16.01
CA GLU A 182 -8.27 -25.31 15.21
C GLU A 182 -7.48 -24.62 14.10
N LEU A 183 -7.97 -24.76 12.86
CA LEU A 183 -7.46 -24.01 11.73
C LEU A 183 -7.96 -22.57 11.81
N THR A 184 -7.05 -21.61 11.71
CA THR A 184 -7.40 -20.20 11.57
C THR A 184 -6.58 -19.61 10.42
N LYS A 185 -6.99 -18.47 9.86
CA LYS A 185 -6.20 -17.82 8.80
C LYS A 185 -4.79 -17.45 9.25
N GLY A 186 -4.64 -17.06 10.52
CA GLY A 186 -3.33 -16.72 11.08
C GLY A 186 -2.41 -17.94 11.22
N ARG A 187 -2.96 -19.12 11.52
CA ARG A 187 -2.20 -20.37 11.61
C ARG A 187 -2.03 -21.08 10.27
N TYR A 188 -2.88 -20.77 9.28
CA TYR A 188 -2.89 -21.45 7.98
C TYR A 188 -1.52 -21.40 7.31
N ILE A 189 -0.85 -20.24 7.29
CA ILE A 189 0.47 -20.08 6.68
C ILE A 189 1.48 -21.05 7.32
N GLN A 190 1.54 -21.08 8.66
CA GLN A 190 2.43 -22.00 9.39
C GLN A 190 2.17 -23.47 9.02
N PHE A 191 0.89 -23.86 8.88
CA PHE A 191 0.55 -25.23 8.50
C PHE A 191 0.87 -25.57 7.05
N VAL A 192 0.74 -24.64 6.09
CA VAL A 192 1.13 -24.91 4.69
C VAL A 192 2.63 -24.76 4.43
N GLU A 193 3.39 -24.28 5.42
CA GLU A 193 4.85 -24.29 5.43
C GLU A 193 5.44 -25.53 6.12
N SER A 194 4.61 -26.28 6.85
CA SER A 194 4.95 -27.52 7.57
C SER A 194 5.78 -28.49 6.71
N ARG A 195 6.70 -29.20 7.36
CA ARG A 195 7.50 -30.25 6.70
C ARG A 195 6.68 -31.51 6.45
N ASP A 196 5.65 -31.77 7.24
CA ASP A 196 4.70 -32.86 7.01
C ASP A 196 3.71 -32.50 5.89
N ARG A 197 3.84 -33.20 4.75
CA ARG A 197 2.95 -33.02 3.59
C ARG A 197 1.48 -33.27 3.93
N ARG A 198 1.19 -34.17 4.87
CA ARG A 198 -0.17 -34.43 5.32
C ARG A 198 -0.75 -33.18 6.00
N VAL A 199 -0.03 -32.55 6.92
CA VAL A 199 -0.48 -31.30 7.59
C VAL A 199 -0.80 -30.22 6.56
N ARG A 200 0.09 -30.03 5.57
CA ARG A 200 -0.13 -29.05 4.50
C ARG A 200 -1.40 -29.33 3.70
N ARG A 201 -1.60 -30.58 3.30
CA ARG A 201 -2.80 -31.01 2.56
C ARG A 201 -4.06 -30.83 3.40
N ASP A 202 -4.06 -31.32 4.64
CA ASP A 202 -5.20 -31.24 5.55
C ASP A 202 -5.59 -29.78 5.78
N ALA A 203 -4.60 -28.88 6.00
CA ALA A 203 -4.84 -27.44 6.14
C ALA A 203 -5.43 -26.81 4.87
N PHE A 204 -4.86 -27.11 3.69
CA PHE A 204 -5.32 -26.60 2.41
C PHE A 204 -6.75 -27.05 2.09
N GLU A 205 -7.02 -28.35 2.15
CA GLU A 205 -8.32 -28.92 1.83
C GLU A 205 -9.39 -28.46 2.83
N THR A 206 -9.04 -28.31 4.10
CA THR A 206 -9.96 -27.79 5.13
C THR A 206 -10.30 -26.33 4.88
N LEU A 207 -9.30 -25.49 4.57
CA LEU A 207 -9.49 -24.07 4.26
C LEU A 207 -10.38 -23.91 3.02
N TYR A 208 -9.97 -24.46 1.88
CA TYR A 208 -10.67 -24.30 0.61
C TYR A 208 -11.98 -25.07 0.56
N GLY A 209 -12.10 -26.19 1.27
CA GLY A 209 -13.38 -26.89 1.46
C GLY A 209 -14.39 -26.03 2.20
N THR A 210 -13.95 -25.21 3.16
CA THR A 210 -14.80 -24.25 3.88
C THR A 210 -15.23 -23.09 2.98
N TYR A 211 -14.31 -22.49 2.23
CA TYR A 211 -14.65 -21.46 1.24
C TYR A 211 -15.60 -22.00 0.16
N ASN A 212 -15.38 -23.22 -0.32
CA ASN A 212 -16.20 -23.84 -1.36
C ASN A 212 -17.66 -24.05 -0.89
N LYS A 213 -17.90 -24.32 0.40
CA LYS A 213 -19.27 -24.35 0.96
C LYS A 213 -19.99 -23.00 0.88
N GLN A 214 -19.25 -21.90 0.79
CA GLN A 214 -19.76 -20.53 0.65
C GLN A 214 -19.59 -19.96 -0.76
N ARG A 215 -19.22 -20.78 -1.76
CA ARG A 215 -18.85 -20.29 -3.11
C ARG A 215 -19.91 -19.39 -3.75
N ASN A 216 -21.20 -19.70 -3.57
CA ASN A 216 -22.30 -18.93 -4.15
C ASN A 216 -22.35 -17.51 -3.56
N THR A 217 -22.20 -17.41 -2.23
CA THR A 217 -22.20 -16.13 -1.50
C THR A 217 -20.97 -15.31 -1.88
N LEU A 218 -19.79 -15.95 -1.91
CA LEU A 218 -18.53 -15.30 -2.27
C LEU A 218 -18.53 -14.81 -3.72
N ALA A 219 -19.02 -15.63 -4.66
CA ALA A 219 -19.18 -15.25 -6.06
C ALA A 219 -20.15 -14.06 -6.20
N THR A 220 -21.27 -14.07 -5.47
CA THR A 220 -22.22 -12.96 -5.47
C THR A 220 -21.61 -11.67 -4.91
N CYS A 221 -20.80 -11.75 -3.85
CA CYS A 221 -20.08 -10.60 -3.30
C CYS A 221 -19.09 -10.03 -4.33
N LEU A 222 -18.26 -10.89 -4.93
CA LEU A 222 -17.30 -10.48 -5.96
C LEU A 222 -18.02 -9.85 -7.15
N MET A 223 -19.10 -10.45 -7.64
CA MET A 223 -19.88 -9.93 -8.76
C MET A 223 -20.57 -8.61 -8.47
N SER A 224 -21.01 -8.41 -7.23
CA SER A 224 -21.57 -7.12 -6.82
C SER A 224 -20.48 -6.04 -6.73
N SER A 225 -19.26 -6.39 -6.32
CA SER A 225 -18.10 -5.49 -6.37
C SER A 225 -17.78 -5.07 -7.80
N VAL A 226 -17.66 -6.04 -8.72
CA VAL A 226 -17.36 -5.75 -10.13
C VAL A 226 -18.48 -4.93 -10.78
N LYS A 227 -19.75 -5.20 -10.47
CA LYS A 227 -20.88 -4.40 -10.95
C LYS A 227 -20.86 -2.97 -10.42
N LYS A 228 -20.43 -2.75 -9.17
CA LYS A 228 -20.17 -1.40 -8.64
C LYS A 228 -19.13 -0.68 -9.49
N ASP A 229 -18.03 -1.36 -9.82
CA ASP A 229 -16.94 -0.74 -10.57
C ASP A 229 -17.41 -0.35 -11.98
N VAL A 230 -18.16 -1.24 -12.65
CA VAL A 230 -18.81 -0.97 -13.95
C VAL A 230 -19.85 0.16 -13.86
N PHE A 231 -20.64 0.21 -12.80
CA PHE A 231 -21.58 1.31 -12.57
C PHE A 231 -20.83 2.64 -12.42
N THR A 232 -19.78 2.66 -11.61
CA THR A 232 -19.00 3.87 -11.31
C THR A 232 -18.26 4.39 -12.54
N SER A 233 -17.61 3.51 -13.30
CA SER A 233 -16.89 3.87 -14.51
C SER A 233 -17.81 4.41 -15.60
N ARG A 234 -18.95 3.77 -15.84
CA ARG A 234 -19.98 4.24 -16.79
C ARG A 234 -20.62 5.55 -16.36
N ALA A 235 -20.95 5.68 -15.07
CA ALA A 235 -21.49 6.93 -14.54
C ALA A 235 -20.53 8.09 -14.82
N ARG A 236 -19.23 7.88 -14.64
CA ARG A 236 -18.14 8.83 -14.92
C ARG A 236 -17.64 8.86 -16.37
N HIS A 237 -18.44 8.34 -17.31
CA HIS A 237 -18.17 8.43 -18.75
C HIS A 237 -16.88 7.75 -19.24
N TYR A 238 -16.39 6.72 -18.52
CA TYR A 238 -15.30 5.88 -19.01
C TYR A 238 -15.85 4.73 -19.88
N ALA A 239 -15.06 4.33 -20.87
CA ALA A 239 -15.40 3.21 -21.74
C ALA A 239 -15.37 1.85 -21.02
N THR A 240 -14.43 1.68 -20.08
CA THR A 240 -14.24 0.47 -19.28
C THR A 240 -13.90 0.83 -17.83
N SER A 241 -14.16 -0.08 -16.90
CA SER A 241 -13.71 0.03 -15.51
C SER A 241 -12.19 0.08 -15.39
N ARG A 242 -11.49 -0.62 -16.28
CA ARG A 242 -10.02 -0.57 -16.33
C ARG A 242 -9.51 0.83 -16.69
N ALA A 243 -10.10 1.48 -17.70
CA ALA A 243 -9.76 2.85 -18.05
C ALA A 243 -10.00 3.81 -16.88
N TYR A 244 -11.11 3.65 -16.14
CA TYR A 244 -11.41 4.45 -14.95
C TYR A 244 -10.31 4.36 -13.87
N PHE A 245 -9.89 3.15 -13.49
CA PHE A 245 -8.88 2.97 -12.44
C PHE A 245 -7.46 3.37 -12.88
N LEU A 246 -7.11 3.18 -14.16
CA LEU A 246 -5.79 3.57 -14.67
C LEU A 246 -5.64 5.07 -14.90
N ASP A 247 -6.76 5.78 -15.13
CA ASP A 247 -6.78 7.21 -15.41
C ASP A 247 -6.28 8.06 -14.24
N GLU A 248 -6.48 7.61 -12.99
CA GLU A 248 -5.96 8.32 -11.80
C GLU A 248 -4.45 8.55 -11.86
N ASN A 249 -3.70 7.56 -12.36
CA ASN A 249 -2.25 7.62 -12.51
C ASN A 249 -1.81 7.95 -13.95
N ASN A 250 -2.76 8.33 -14.82
CA ASN A 250 -2.53 8.60 -16.24
C ASN A 250 -1.81 7.42 -16.95
N ILE A 251 -2.19 6.18 -16.62
CA ILE A 251 -1.56 4.97 -17.17
C ILE A 251 -2.34 4.52 -18.41
N PRO A 252 -1.68 4.39 -19.59
CA PRO A 252 -2.33 3.81 -20.75
C PRO A 252 -2.70 2.34 -20.53
N GLU A 253 -3.90 1.92 -20.97
CA GLU A 253 -4.34 0.51 -20.87
C GLU A 253 -3.35 -0.49 -21.50
N ALA A 254 -2.63 -0.05 -22.54
CA ALA A 254 -1.60 -0.85 -23.20
C ALA A 254 -0.48 -1.32 -22.24
N VAL A 255 -0.16 -0.55 -21.19
CA VAL A 255 0.84 -0.97 -20.18
C VAL A 255 0.37 -2.23 -19.44
N TYR A 256 -0.91 -2.29 -19.10
CA TYR A 256 -1.52 -3.44 -18.44
C TYR A 256 -1.52 -4.67 -19.35
N ASP A 257 -1.87 -4.48 -20.62
CA ASP A 257 -1.89 -5.56 -21.62
C ASP A 257 -0.48 -6.11 -21.87
N ARG A 258 0.53 -5.24 -21.98
CA ARG A 258 1.92 -5.64 -22.18
C ARG A 258 2.50 -6.40 -20.99
N LEU A 259 2.08 -6.08 -19.77
CA LEU A 259 2.46 -6.85 -18.57
C LEU A 259 1.98 -8.30 -18.69
N ILE A 260 0.70 -8.51 -19.02
CA ILE A 260 0.13 -9.85 -19.14
C ILE A 260 0.82 -10.64 -20.26
N GLU A 261 0.98 -10.02 -21.43
CA GLU A 261 1.69 -10.64 -22.57
C GLU A 261 3.12 -11.05 -22.20
N ALA A 262 3.89 -10.15 -21.58
CA ALA A 262 5.25 -10.44 -21.17
C ALA A 262 5.33 -11.60 -20.17
N VAL A 263 4.40 -11.67 -19.21
CA VAL A 263 4.36 -12.79 -18.25
C VAL A 263 3.99 -14.10 -18.95
N HIS A 264 3.04 -14.08 -19.89
CA HIS A 264 2.67 -15.26 -20.67
C HIS A 264 3.85 -15.83 -21.46
N ASP A 265 4.61 -14.96 -22.13
CA ASP A 265 5.82 -15.34 -22.88
C ASP A 265 6.87 -16.01 -21.99
N HIS A 266 6.89 -15.68 -20.69
CA HIS A 266 7.84 -16.17 -19.71
C HIS A 266 7.29 -17.24 -18.76
N ASN A 267 6.04 -17.69 -18.93
CA ASN A 267 5.47 -18.83 -18.20
C ASN A 267 6.37 -20.09 -18.20
N PRO A 268 7.13 -20.41 -19.27
CA PRO A 268 8.09 -21.52 -19.23
C PRO A 268 9.12 -21.43 -18.09
N LEU A 269 9.50 -20.23 -17.65
CA LEU A 269 10.41 -20.02 -16.50
C LEU A 269 9.73 -20.39 -15.19
N MET A 270 8.48 -20.00 -14.99
CA MET A 270 7.67 -20.41 -13.85
C MET A 270 7.53 -21.95 -13.84
N HIS A 271 7.18 -22.55 -14.97
CA HIS A 271 7.05 -24.01 -15.07
C HIS A 271 8.36 -24.74 -14.73
N ARG A 272 9.51 -24.17 -15.16
CA ARG A 272 10.84 -24.69 -14.79
C ARG A 272 11.07 -24.61 -13.28
N TYR A 273 10.70 -23.51 -12.65
CA TYR A 273 10.83 -23.34 -11.20
C TYR A 273 9.97 -24.35 -10.43
N VAL A 274 8.73 -24.56 -10.86
CA VAL A 274 7.82 -25.55 -10.25
C VAL A 274 8.36 -26.98 -10.41
N ARG A 275 8.95 -27.33 -11.56
CA ARG A 275 9.63 -28.63 -11.74
C ARG A 275 10.83 -28.79 -10.80
N LEU A 276 11.66 -27.76 -10.66
CA LEU A 276 12.79 -27.76 -9.74
C LEU A 276 12.33 -27.99 -8.29
N ARG A 277 11.25 -27.32 -7.87
CA ARG A 277 10.64 -27.51 -6.54
C ARG A 277 10.18 -28.95 -6.34
N LYS A 278 9.52 -29.54 -7.34
CA LYS A 278 9.10 -30.94 -7.32
C LYS A 278 10.27 -31.90 -7.11
N GLU A 279 11.34 -31.71 -7.89
CA GLU A 279 12.57 -32.50 -7.79
C GLU A 279 13.25 -32.34 -6.42
N ALA A 280 13.36 -31.10 -5.92
CA ALA A 280 13.98 -30.80 -4.63
C ALA A 280 13.23 -31.41 -3.43
N LEU A 281 11.90 -31.52 -3.51
CA LEU A 281 11.07 -32.17 -2.49
C LEU A 281 11.04 -33.71 -2.63
N GLY A 282 11.48 -34.24 -3.77
CA GLY A 282 11.43 -35.67 -4.07
C GLY A 282 10.00 -36.19 -4.26
N TYR A 283 9.11 -35.39 -4.84
CA TYR A 283 7.71 -35.77 -5.07
C TYR A 283 7.46 -36.18 -6.53
N ASP A 284 6.56 -37.14 -6.73
CA ASP A 284 6.13 -37.56 -8.07
C ASP A 284 5.24 -36.50 -8.73
N ASP A 285 4.37 -35.88 -7.94
CA ASP A 285 3.47 -34.79 -8.33
C ASP A 285 3.46 -33.67 -7.28
N LEU A 286 3.18 -32.44 -7.72
CA LEU A 286 3.21 -31.23 -6.90
C LEU A 286 1.82 -30.57 -6.87
N HIS A 287 1.31 -30.31 -5.68
CA HIS A 287 0.03 -29.62 -5.50
C HIS A 287 0.21 -28.20 -4.96
N MET A 288 -0.87 -27.42 -4.95
CA MET A 288 -0.86 -26.04 -4.43
C MET A 288 -0.42 -25.95 -2.95
N TYR A 289 -0.67 -27.00 -2.17
CA TYR A 289 -0.22 -27.10 -0.78
C TYR A 289 1.25 -27.50 -0.62
N ASP A 290 1.99 -27.74 -1.71
CA ASP A 290 3.43 -28.00 -1.69
C ASP A 290 4.26 -26.76 -2.07
N ILE A 291 3.61 -25.65 -2.42
CA ILE A 291 4.29 -24.47 -2.99
C ILE A 291 5.01 -23.64 -1.93
N TYR A 292 4.49 -23.55 -0.71
CA TYR A 292 5.03 -22.67 0.34
C TYR A 292 6.02 -23.35 1.28
N THR A 293 6.12 -24.68 1.26
CA THR A 293 7.05 -25.39 2.14
C THR A 293 8.51 -25.09 1.76
N PRO A 294 9.41 -24.90 2.74
CA PRO A 294 10.83 -24.71 2.47
C PRO A 294 11.44 -25.90 1.72
N ILE A 295 12.07 -25.65 0.57
CA ILE A 295 12.84 -26.68 -0.18
C ILE A 295 14.27 -26.83 0.29
N ILE A 296 14.80 -25.84 1.02
CA ILE A 296 16.17 -25.86 1.55
C ILE A 296 16.10 -26.19 3.05
N LYS A 297 16.79 -27.26 3.45
CA LYS A 297 16.82 -27.73 4.85
C LYS A 297 17.94 -27.03 5.64
N GLY A 298 17.71 -26.82 6.93
CA GLY A 298 18.78 -26.54 7.91
C GLY A 298 19.33 -25.11 7.95
N VAL A 299 18.59 -24.13 7.40
CA VAL A 299 19.00 -22.71 7.43
C VAL A 299 18.09 -21.96 8.43
N ASP A 300 18.51 -21.89 9.69
CA ASP A 300 17.96 -20.96 10.70
C ASP A 300 19.06 -19.96 11.05
N ILE A 301 19.10 -18.86 10.31
CA ILE A 301 20.12 -17.83 10.47
C ILE A 301 19.53 -16.75 11.38
N LYS A 302 20.20 -16.54 12.51
CA LYS A 302 19.95 -15.39 13.38
C LYS A 302 20.83 -14.24 12.92
N VAL A 303 20.19 -13.10 12.64
CA VAL A 303 20.82 -11.85 12.23
C VAL A 303 20.47 -10.79 13.27
N PRO A 304 21.34 -10.57 14.29
CA PRO A 304 21.14 -9.51 15.26
C PRO A 304 20.94 -8.16 14.57
N PHE A 305 20.07 -7.30 15.11
CA PHE A 305 19.69 -6.04 14.44
C PHE A 305 20.90 -5.16 14.07
N ARG A 306 21.94 -5.15 14.91
CA ARG A 306 23.19 -4.42 14.61
C ARG A 306 23.89 -4.97 13.36
N GLU A 307 23.95 -6.28 13.19
CA GLU A 307 24.54 -6.93 12.02
C GLU A 307 23.69 -6.70 10.77
N ALA A 308 22.36 -6.71 10.91
CA ALA A 308 21.45 -6.38 9.81
C ALA A 308 21.70 -4.98 9.26
N LYS A 309 21.83 -3.96 10.12
CA LYS A 309 22.14 -2.58 9.68
C LYS A 309 23.42 -2.49 8.86
N GLU A 310 24.49 -3.15 9.31
CA GLU A 310 25.76 -3.14 8.60
C GLU A 310 25.69 -3.88 7.26
N THR A 311 25.00 -5.02 7.25
CA THR A 311 24.84 -5.84 6.05
C THR A 311 23.98 -5.14 5.02
N VAL A 312 22.88 -4.51 5.43
CA VAL A 312 22.03 -3.67 4.57
C VAL A 312 22.82 -2.51 4.00
N ALA A 313 23.54 -1.75 4.84
CA ALA A 313 24.36 -0.64 4.35
C ALA A 313 25.46 -1.08 3.37
N ALA A 314 26.07 -2.24 3.59
CA ALA A 314 27.05 -2.81 2.66
C ALA A 314 26.41 -3.29 1.34
N GLY A 315 25.22 -3.87 1.41
CA GLY A 315 24.47 -4.32 0.23
C GLY A 315 24.01 -3.16 -0.64
N LEU A 316 23.69 -2.02 -0.04
CA LEU A 316 23.23 -0.82 -0.74
C LEU A 316 24.36 0.12 -1.17
N ALA A 317 25.64 -0.26 -0.93
CA ALA A 317 26.82 0.49 -1.37
C ALA A 317 26.83 0.90 -2.86
N PRO A 318 26.30 0.09 -3.82
CA PRO A 318 26.23 0.49 -5.23
C PRO A 318 25.38 1.75 -5.50
N LEU A 319 24.50 2.16 -4.59
CA LEU A 319 23.68 3.37 -4.73
C LEU A 319 24.44 4.67 -4.41
N GLY A 320 25.72 4.56 -4.04
CA GLY A 320 26.61 5.71 -3.81
C GLY A 320 26.68 6.16 -2.36
N GLN A 321 27.75 6.91 -2.06
CA GLN A 321 28.09 7.30 -0.69
C GLN A 321 27.02 8.16 -0.02
N ASP A 322 26.41 9.08 -0.76
CA ASP A 322 25.37 9.97 -0.22
C ASP A 322 24.12 9.19 0.21
N TYR A 323 23.69 8.21 -0.59
CA TYR A 323 22.55 7.36 -0.26
C TYR A 323 22.83 6.51 1.00
N VAL A 324 23.99 5.86 1.06
CA VAL A 324 24.38 5.04 2.22
C VAL A 324 24.55 5.88 3.47
N LYS A 325 25.02 7.12 3.34
CA LYS A 325 25.12 8.06 4.47
C LYS A 325 23.75 8.33 5.07
N VAL A 326 22.76 8.73 4.26
CA VAL A 326 21.39 8.99 4.74
C VAL A 326 20.77 7.72 5.32
N LEU A 327 20.95 6.56 4.66
CA LEU A 327 20.50 5.26 5.16
C LEU A 327 21.03 5.00 6.58
N ARG A 328 22.33 5.18 6.80
CA ARG A 328 22.97 5.00 8.13
C ARG A 328 22.45 6.01 9.14
N GLU A 329 22.38 7.28 8.77
CA GLU A 329 21.82 8.34 9.61
C GLU A 329 20.38 8.02 10.03
N GLY A 330 19.54 7.48 9.14
CA GLY A 330 18.18 7.06 9.47
C GLY A 330 18.14 5.86 10.43
N MET A 331 18.93 4.82 10.16
CA MET A 331 18.98 3.62 11.01
C MET A 331 19.63 3.86 12.39
N GLU A 332 20.32 4.98 12.59
CA GLU A 332 20.95 5.38 13.86
C GLU A 332 20.23 6.56 14.53
N GLY A 333 19.60 7.44 13.76
CA GLY A 333 19.01 8.72 14.16
C GLY A 333 17.54 8.64 14.59
N GLY A 334 17.08 7.46 15.00
CA GLY A 334 15.74 7.31 15.58
C GLY A 334 14.60 7.25 14.57
N TRP A 335 14.82 6.80 13.33
CA TRP A 335 13.70 6.56 12.41
C TRP A 335 12.94 5.28 12.75
N ILE A 336 13.57 4.32 13.43
CA ILE A 336 13.05 2.94 13.53
C ILE A 336 12.56 2.60 14.93
N ASP A 337 11.30 2.15 15.04
CA ASP A 337 10.78 1.42 16.20
C ASP A 337 10.92 -0.10 15.97
N VAL A 338 11.84 -0.74 16.69
CA VAL A 338 12.46 -2.01 16.24
C VAL A 338 11.74 -3.26 16.73
N LEU A 339 11.40 -3.33 18.02
CA LEU A 339 11.04 -4.58 18.69
C LEU A 339 9.52 -4.75 18.78
N GLU A 340 9.05 -5.99 18.69
CA GLU A 340 7.68 -6.35 19.03
C GLU A 340 7.40 -6.09 20.51
N ASN A 341 6.17 -5.66 20.83
CA ASN A 341 5.69 -5.54 22.19
C ASN A 341 4.16 -5.70 22.23
N GLN A 342 3.60 -5.83 23.44
CA GLN A 342 2.16 -5.95 23.64
C GLN A 342 1.44 -4.66 23.22
N GLY A 343 0.48 -4.77 22.31
CA GLY A 343 -0.34 -3.65 21.84
C GLY A 343 0.20 -2.94 20.61
N LYS A 344 1.50 -3.11 20.28
CA LYS A 344 2.09 -2.54 19.06
C LYS A 344 1.44 -3.09 17.79
N THR A 345 1.34 -2.23 16.77
CA THR A 345 0.86 -2.63 15.45
C THR A 345 1.75 -3.73 14.84
N SER A 346 1.12 -4.80 14.35
CA SER A 346 1.80 -5.93 13.72
C SER A 346 2.37 -5.58 12.34
N GLY A 347 3.34 -6.37 11.87
CA GLY A 347 3.94 -6.22 10.55
C GLY A 347 5.08 -5.22 10.52
N ALA A 348 5.26 -4.55 9.38
CA ALA A 348 6.23 -3.47 9.21
C ALA A 348 5.65 -2.43 8.25
N TYR A 349 6.11 -1.18 8.37
CA TYR A 349 5.79 -0.12 7.41
C TYR A 349 6.76 1.06 7.52
N SER A 350 6.79 1.88 6.48
CA SER A 350 7.38 3.22 6.46
C SER A 350 6.29 4.29 6.33
N TRP A 351 6.40 5.36 7.12
CA TRP A 351 5.49 6.50 7.07
C TRP A 351 6.24 7.79 7.44
N GLY A 352 5.82 8.94 6.93
CA GLY A 352 6.29 10.25 7.37
C GLY A 352 5.32 11.37 7.02
N ALA A 353 5.63 12.58 7.46
CA ALA A 353 4.89 13.79 7.09
C ALA A 353 5.87 14.90 6.66
N TYR A 354 5.51 15.60 5.58
CA TYR A 354 6.29 16.72 5.08
C TYR A 354 6.09 17.97 5.96
N PRO A 355 7.13 18.80 6.16
CA PRO A 355 8.54 18.45 6.03
C PRO A 355 8.98 17.69 7.29
N GLY A 356 9.81 16.66 7.12
CA GLY A 356 10.27 15.87 8.25
C GLY A 356 11.05 14.63 7.83
N PRO A 357 11.56 13.85 8.80
CA PRO A 357 12.07 12.52 8.54
C PRO A 357 10.92 11.55 8.26
N PRO A 358 11.16 10.50 7.46
CA PRO A 358 10.35 9.28 7.49
C PRO A 358 10.68 8.47 8.75
N PHE A 359 9.82 7.52 9.06
CA PHE A 359 9.95 6.61 10.17
C PHE A 359 9.53 5.20 9.75
N VAL A 360 10.07 4.20 10.44
CA VAL A 360 9.84 2.79 10.18
C VAL A 360 9.35 2.12 11.45
N LEU A 361 8.24 1.38 11.35
CA LEU A 361 7.84 0.43 12.36
C LEU A 361 8.29 -0.97 11.93
N LEU A 362 9.02 -1.68 12.79
CA LEU A 362 9.39 -3.08 12.63
C LEU A 362 8.89 -3.91 13.81
N ASN A 363 8.74 -5.21 13.59
CA ASN A 363 8.63 -6.22 14.64
C ASN A 363 9.78 -7.22 14.47
N TYR A 364 11.01 -6.74 14.73
CA TYR A 364 12.25 -7.44 14.40
C TYR A 364 12.57 -8.58 15.39
N ASN A 365 12.67 -9.81 14.87
CA ASN A 365 12.91 -11.06 15.60
C ASN A 365 14.20 -11.79 15.17
N GLU A 366 15.14 -11.06 14.58
CA GLU A 366 16.47 -11.56 14.17
C GLU A 366 16.45 -12.65 13.09
N SER A 367 15.36 -12.80 12.35
CA SER A 367 15.34 -13.66 11.15
C SER A 367 16.03 -12.98 9.94
N LEU A 368 16.51 -13.78 9.01
CA LEU A 368 17.01 -13.30 7.72
C LEU A 368 15.91 -12.52 6.95
N ASP A 369 14.66 -12.99 7.00
CA ASP A 369 13.53 -12.29 6.38
C ASP A 369 13.34 -10.89 6.98
N ASN A 370 13.53 -10.71 8.30
CA ASN A 370 13.47 -9.39 8.92
C ASN A 370 14.61 -8.45 8.49
N MET A 371 15.78 -8.98 8.12
CA MET A 371 16.82 -8.14 7.50
C MET A 371 16.38 -7.65 6.10
N PHE A 372 15.71 -8.49 5.31
CA PHE A 372 15.10 -8.05 4.05
C PHE A 372 13.97 -7.04 4.30
N THR A 373 13.12 -7.24 5.31
CA THR A 373 12.11 -6.26 5.72
C THR A 373 12.76 -4.91 6.10
N LEU A 374 13.87 -4.91 6.84
CA LEU A 374 14.60 -3.68 7.13
C LEU A 374 15.07 -2.97 5.84
N ALA A 375 15.63 -3.71 4.87
CA ALA A 375 16.04 -3.14 3.59
C ALA A 375 14.86 -2.57 2.77
N HIS A 376 13.74 -3.29 2.78
CA HIS A 376 12.47 -2.91 2.13
C HIS A 376 11.94 -1.59 2.69
N GLU A 377 11.72 -1.52 4.00
CA GLU A 377 11.15 -0.33 4.65
C GLU A 377 12.10 0.87 4.60
N MET A 378 13.42 0.64 4.65
CA MET A 378 14.38 1.71 4.43
C MET A 378 14.37 2.20 2.98
N GLY A 379 13.95 1.39 2.01
CA GLY A 379 13.72 1.82 0.62
C GLY A 379 12.58 2.82 0.52
N HIS A 380 11.42 2.51 1.11
CA HIS A 380 10.32 3.47 1.21
C HIS A 380 10.72 4.74 1.96
N SER A 381 11.44 4.59 3.08
CA SER A 381 11.89 5.73 3.87
C SER A 381 12.83 6.64 3.09
N LEU A 382 13.81 6.08 2.38
CA LEU A 382 14.74 6.88 1.57
C LEU A 382 14.04 7.51 0.36
N HIS A 383 13.07 6.83 -0.25
CA HIS A 383 12.21 7.43 -1.28
C HIS A 383 11.47 8.66 -0.73
N THR A 384 10.83 8.52 0.43
CA THR A 384 10.15 9.61 1.15
C THR A 384 11.11 10.75 1.49
N TRP A 385 12.28 10.45 2.07
CA TRP A 385 13.28 11.45 2.43
C TRP A 385 13.75 12.26 1.22
N HIS A 386 14.12 11.58 0.12
CA HIS A 386 14.57 12.26 -1.08
C HIS A 386 13.44 13.08 -1.72
N SER A 387 12.20 12.58 -1.72
CA SER A 387 11.05 13.35 -2.20
C SER A 387 10.84 14.62 -1.36
N PHE A 388 10.78 14.50 -0.03
CA PHE A 388 10.57 15.62 0.89
C PHE A 388 11.69 16.67 0.83
N LYS A 389 12.92 16.28 0.47
CA LYS A 389 14.05 17.21 0.35
C LYS A 389 14.08 17.99 -0.95
N HIS A 390 13.47 17.47 -2.02
CA HIS A 390 13.64 18.02 -3.36
C HIS A 390 12.33 18.42 -4.04
N GLN A 391 11.18 18.09 -3.47
CA GLN A 391 9.87 18.44 -3.97
C GLN A 391 9.12 19.36 -3.00
N PRO A 392 8.33 20.32 -3.51
CA PRO A 392 7.38 21.06 -2.67
C PRO A 392 6.31 20.11 -2.13
N HIS A 393 5.63 20.50 -1.04
CA HIS A 393 4.60 19.68 -0.39
C HIS A 393 3.60 19.06 -1.37
N VAL A 394 3.04 19.88 -2.28
CA VAL A 394 2.06 19.45 -3.30
C VAL A 394 2.53 18.30 -4.20
N TYR A 395 3.84 18.11 -4.38
CA TYR A 395 4.43 17.02 -5.20
C TYR A 395 5.35 16.08 -4.41
N SER A 396 5.38 16.21 -3.09
CA SER A 396 6.24 15.38 -2.23
C SER A 396 5.70 13.97 -2.02
N GLY A 397 4.40 13.75 -2.22
CA GLY A 397 3.78 12.43 -2.26
C GLY A 397 3.95 11.80 -3.64
N TYR A 398 4.49 10.58 -3.68
CA TYR A 398 4.55 9.77 -4.90
C TYR A 398 3.33 8.84 -4.98
N SER A 399 2.95 8.45 -6.20
CA SER A 399 1.85 7.52 -6.38
C SER A 399 2.20 6.11 -5.86
N ILE A 400 1.17 5.36 -5.46
CA ILE A 400 1.35 3.97 -5.04
C ILE A 400 1.97 3.10 -6.14
N PHE A 401 1.76 3.47 -7.41
CA PHE A 401 2.38 2.81 -8.56
C PHE A 401 3.92 2.82 -8.49
N LEU A 402 4.53 3.85 -7.91
CA LEU A 402 5.98 3.98 -7.77
C LEU A 402 6.50 3.53 -6.40
N ALA A 403 5.63 3.30 -5.43
CA ALA A 403 6.00 3.12 -4.03
C ALA A 403 6.93 1.91 -3.82
N GLU A 404 6.68 0.81 -4.53
CA GLU A 404 7.41 -0.47 -4.38
C GLU A 404 8.74 -0.54 -5.15
N VAL A 405 9.07 0.47 -5.97
CA VAL A 405 10.28 0.43 -6.80
C VAL A 405 11.55 0.50 -5.93
N ALA A 406 11.57 1.43 -4.97
CA ALA A 406 12.74 1.66 -4.11
C ALA A 406 12.97 0.52 -3.11
N SER A 407 11.89 0.02 -2.49
CA SER A 407 11.93 -1.08 -1.54
C SER A 407 12.41 -2.38 -2.20
N THR A 408 11.82 -2.74 -3.34
CA THR A 408 12.20 -3.94 -4.10
C THR A 408 13.65 -3.86 -4.64
N LEU A 409 14.09 -2.68 -5.09
CA LEU A 409 15.48 -2.48 -5.52
C LEU A 409 16.46 -2.74 -4.37
N ASN A 410 16.17 -2.20 -3.18
CA ASN A 410 17.01 -2.41 -2.01
C ASN A 410 17.13 -3.89 -1.64
N GLU A 411 16.03 -4.65 -1.66
CA GLU A 411 16.05 -6.09 -1.44
C GLU A 411 16.90 -6.83 -2.48
N CYS A 412 16.75 -6.49 -3.76
CA CYS A 412 17.53 -7.09 -4.84
C CYS A 412 19.04 -6.83 -4.68
N LEU A 413 19.42 -5.63 -4.28
CA LEU A 413 20.82 -5.27 -4.04
C LEU A 413 21.39 -5.97 -2.79
N LEU A 414 20.61 -6.05 -1.72
CA LEU A 414 20.97 -6.82 -0.53
C LEU A 414 21.18 -8.29 -0.87
N LEU A 415 20.26 -8.89 -1.63
CA LEU A 415 20.36 -10.27 -2.08
C LEU A 415 21.62 -10.50 -2.93
N ASP A 416 21.89 -9.64 -3.91
CA ASP A 416 23.07 -9.73 -4.77
C ASP A 416 24.36 -9.65 -3.94
N HIS A 417 24.42 -8.75 -2.95
CA HIS A 417 25.53 -8.65 -2.02
C HIS A 417 25.74 -9.95 -1.22
N LEU A 418 24.67 -10.50 -0.64
CA LEU A 418 24.72 -11.74 0.12
C LEU A 418 25.17 -12.92 -0.76
N LEU A 419 24.68 -13.00 -2.00
CA LEU A 419 25.06 -14.04 -2.97
C LEU A 419 26.52 -13.95 -3.42
N LYS A 420 27.09 -12.74 -3.49
CA LYS A 420 28.52 -12.52 -3.80
C LYS A 420 29.43 -12.84 -2.61
N LYS A 421 28.94 -12.67 -1.38
CA LYS A 421 29.72 -12.87 -0.15
C LYS A 421 29.67 -14.31 0.36
N THR A 422 28.55 -15.01 0.18
CA THR A 422 28.40 -16.36 0.73
C THR A 422 29.21 -17.40 -0.07
N THR A 423 29.97 -18.22 0.66
CA THR A 423 30.62 -19.44 0.12
C THR A 423 29.90 -20.71 0.56
N ASP A 424 28.94 -20.61 1.50
CA ASP A 424 28.13 -21.73 1.93
C ASP A 424 27.06 -22.05 0.88
N LYS A 425 27.06 -23.30 0.43
CA LYS A 425 26.11 -23.81 -0.58
C LYS A 425 24.68 -23.79 -0.06
N ALA A 426 24.44 -24.10 1.22
CA ALA A 426 23.10 -24.13 1.78
C ALA A 426 22.50 -22.71 1.83
N MET A 427 23.26 -21.75 2.36
CA MET A 427 22.90 -20.33 2.34
C MET A 427 22.70 -19.80 0.93
N ARG A 428 23.59 -20.14 -0.03
CA ARG A 428 23.43 -19.72 -1.43
C ARG A 428 22.11 -20.23 -2.03
N LEU A 429 21.78 -21.50 -1.81
CA LEU A 429 20.52 -22.08 -2.30
C LEU A 429 19.29 -21.45 -1.62
N PHE A 430 19.39 -21.14 -0.32
CA PHE A 430 18.34 -20.43 0.41
C PHE A 430 18.06 -19.06 -0.22
N LEU A 431 19.09 -18.24 -0.42
CA LEU A 431 18.98 -16.91 -1.01
C LEU A 431 18.40 -16.95 -2.43
N LEU A 432 18.86 -17.88 -3.27
CA LEU A 432 18.31 -18.08 -4.61
C LEU A 432 16.83 -18.48 -4.57
N ASN A 433 16.45 -19.38 -3.66
CA ASN A 433 15.06 -19.78 -3.52
C ASN A 433 14.18 -18.63 -2.98
N HIS A 434 14.68 -17.85 -2.02
CA HIS A 434 13.98 -16.68 -1.49
C HIS A 434 13.62 -15.71 -2.63
N TYR A 435 14.58 -15.37 -3.49
CA TYR A 435 14.34 -14.53 -4.66
C TYR A 435 13.31 -15.10 -5.64
N LEU A 436 13.42 -16.40 -5.95
CA LEU A 436 12.51 -17.05 -6.88
C LEU A 436 11.07 -17.10 -6.33
N GLU A 437 10.90 -17.30 -5.02
CA GLU A 437 9.60 -17.23 -4.36
C GLU A 437 9.02 -15.82 -4.36
N GLN A 438 9.84 -14.80 -4.05
CA GLN A 438 9.42 -13.40 -4.14
C GLN A 438 8.99 -13.05 -5.57
N PHE A 439 9.80 -13.39 -6.58
CA PHE A 439 9.48 -13.10 -7.98
C PHE A 439 8.21 -13.83 -8.43
N ARG A 440 8.03 -15.10 -8.06
CA ARG A 440 6.80 -15.86 -8.32
C ARG A 440 5.58 -15.18 -7.68
N GLY A 441 5.70 -14.79 -6.41
CA GLY A 441 4.62 -14.21 -5.62
C GLY A 441 4.20 -12.80 -6.07
N THR A 442 5.15 -12.00 -6.53
CA THR A 442 4.94 -10.58 -6.87
C THR A 442 4.70 -10.36 -8.37
N VAL A 443 5.34 -11.13 -9.25
CA VAL A 443 5.18 -10.95 -10.71
C VAL A 443 4.16 -11.93 -11.28
N PHE A 444 4.44 -13.23 -11.21
CA PHE A 444 3.58 -14.24 -11.84
C PHE A 444 2.20 -14.33 -11.19
N ARG A 445 2.14 -14.43 -9.86
CA ARG A 445 0.86 -14.58 -9.14
C ARG A 445 0.01 -13.31 -9.20
N GLN A 446 0.60 -12.12 -9.05
CA GLN A 446 -0.18 -10.88 -9.15
C GLN A 446 -0.65 -10.63 -10.57
N THR A 447 0.14 -10.97 -11.59
CA THR A 447 -0.30 -10.86 -12.99
C THR A 447 -1.44 -11.84 -13.30
N MET A 448 -1.43 -13.04 -12.70
CA MET A 448 -2.57 -13.97 -12.78
C MET A 448 -3.84 -13.36 -12.17
N PHE A 449 -3.73 -12.64 -11.03
CA PHE A 449 -4.88 -11.94 -10.45
C PHE A 449 -5.35 -10.76 -11.32
N ALA A 450 -4.41 -9.98 -11.84
CA ALA A 450 -4.67 -8.89 -12.77
C ALA A 450 -5.40 -9.37 -14.04
N GLU A 451 -4.95 -10.48 -14.61
CA GLU A 451 -5.60 -11.10 -15.76
C GLU A 451 -7.00 -11.62 -15.43
N PHE A 452 -7.17 -12.30 -14.29
CA PHE A 452 -8.48 -12.76 -13.83
C PHE A 452 -9.44 -11.58 -13.61
N GLU A 453 -8.99 -10.51 -12.96
CA GLU A 453 -9.75 -9.29 -12.73
C GLU A 453 -10.17 -8.64 -14.06
N LYS A 454 -9.25 -8.51 -15.02
CA LYS A 454 -9.53 -8.03 -16.38
C LYS A 454 -10.62 -8.88 -17.04
N ILE A 455 -10.51 -10.20 -17.00
CA ILE A 455 -11.47 -11.12 -17.64
C ILE A 455 -12.86 -10.94 -17.03
N VAL A 456 -12.94 -10.93 -15.70
CA VAL A 456 -14.21 -10.83 -14.98
C VAL A 456 -14.90 -9.48 -15.25
N HIS A 457 -14.16 -8.37 -15.21
CA HIS A 457 -14.71 -7.05 -15.54
C HIS A 457 -15.23 -7.01 -16.97
N TYR A 458 -14.44 -7.46 -17.95
CA TYR A 458 -14.84 -7.47 -19.36
C TYR A 458 -16.12 -8.27 -19.60
N LYS A 459 -16.25 -9.44 -18.98
CA LYS A 459 -17.45 -10.27 -19.09
C LYS A 459 -18.69 -9.58 -18.52
N VAL A 460 -18.57 -8.94 -17.35
CA VAL A 460 -19.68 -8.18 -16.75
C VAL A 460 -20.05 -6.97 -17.60
N GLU A 461 -19.06 -6.26 -18.15
CA GLU A 461 -19.28 -5.12 -19.05
C GLU A 461 -20.03 -5.55 -20.33
N ALA A 462 -19.73 -6.73 -20.86
CA ALA A 462 -20.40 -7.34 -22.00
C ALA A 462 -21.81 -7.90 -21.68
N GLY A 463 -22.25 -7.82 -20.42
CA GLY A 463 -23.56 -8.32 -19.98
C GLY A 463 -23.61 -9.84 -19.76
N GLU A 464 -22.46 -10.52 -19.70
CA GLU A 464 -22.40 -11.94 -19.34
C GLU A 464 -22.68 -12.13 -17.85
N ALA A 465 -23.47 -13.14 -17.51
CA ALA A 465 -23.67 -13.57 -16.13
C ALA A 465 -22.54 -14.53 -15.72
N LEU A 466 -21.87 -14.25 -14.60
CA LEU A 466 -20.89 -15.15 -14.00
C LEU A 466 -21.53 -15.87 -12.81
N GLY A 467 -21.58 -17.20 -12.91
CA GLY A 467 -22.00 -18.10 -11.84
C GLY A 467 -20.86 -18.43 -10.88
N ALA A 468 -21.20 -19.19 -9.83
CA ALA A 468 -20.27 -19.68 -8.83
C ALA A 468 -19.49 -20.93 -9.26
#